data_AF-A0A3B8NCP0-F1
#
_entry.id   AF-A0A3B8NCP0-F1
#
_cell.length_a   1.000
_cell.length_b   1.000
_cell.length_c   1.000
_cell.angle_alpha   90.00
_cell.angle_beta   90.00
_cell.angle_gamma   90.00
#
_symmetry.space_group_name_H-M   'P 1'
#
loop_
_entity.id
_entity.type
_entity.pdbx_description
1 polymer ?
#
loop_
_entity_poly.entity_id
_entity_poly.type
_entity_poly.pdbx_seq_one_letter_code
_entity_poly.pdbx_strand_id
1 'polypeptide(L)' 'MRVLLVEDNAPLREALAKRLRSDGFAVD' A
#
# COMPACT_ATOMS: atom_id res chain seq x y z
N MET A 1 5.62 10.47 5.67
CA MET A 1 5.11 9.41 6.55
C MET A 1 5.27 8.08 5.83
N ARG A 2 5.79 7.05 6.52
CA ARG A 2 6.01 5.71 5.95
C ARG A 2 4.95 4.75 6.48
N VAL A 3 4.49 3.83 5.62
CA VAL A 3 3.46 2.83 5.95
C VAL A 3 3.99 1.46 5.56
N LEU A 4 3.97 0.52 6.51
CA LEU A 4 4.19 -0.90 6.23
C LEU A 4 2.84 -1.54 5.96
N LEU A 5 2.65 -2.11 4.77
CA LEU A 5 1.40 -2.75 4.39
C LEU A 5 1.52 -4.28 4.46
N VAL A 6 0.89 -4.88 5.48
CA VAL A 6 0.80 -6.33 5.62
C VAL A 6 -0.60 -6.79 5.24
N GLU A 7 -0.70 -7.53 4.15
CA GLU A 7 -1.96 -8.04 3.58
C GLU A 7 -1.63 -9.34 2.82
N ASP A 8 -2.34 -10.42 3.10
CA ASP A 8 -2.08 -11.75 2.53
C ASP A 8 -2.66 -11.89 1.12
N ASN A 9 -3.78 -11.23 0.84
CA ASN A 9 -4.36 -11.22 -0.50
C ASN A 9 -3.55 -10.33 -1.45
N ALA A 10 -2.85 -10.94 -2.42
CA ALA A 10 -1.97 -10.21 -3.32
C ALA A 10 -2.69 -9.13 -4.17
N PRO A 11 -3.84 -9.40 -4.81
CA PRO A 11 -4.57 -8.35 -5.54
C PRO A 11 -4.98 -7.16 -4.67
N LEU A 12 -5.46 -7.41 -3.45
CA LEU A 12 -5.87 -6.36 -2.52
C LEU A 12 -4.67 -5.54 -2.03
N ARG A 13 -3.57 -6.20 -1.68
CA ARG A 13 -2.33 -5.54 -1.26
C ARG A 13 -1.82 -4.57 -2.33
N GLU A 14 -1.85 -4.98 -3.60
CA GLU A 14 -1.43 -4.13 -4.71
C GLU A 14 -2.36 -2.92 -4.90
N ALA A 15 -3.67 -3.12 -4.84
CA ALA A 15 -4.66 -2.05 -4.96
C ALA A 15 -4.51 -1.01 -3.83
N LEU A 16 -4.32 -1.48 -2.59
CA LEU A 16 -4.10 -0.63 -1.42
C LEU A 16 -2.78 0.14 -1.52
N ALA A 17 -1.68 -0.55 -1.86
CA ALA A 17 -0.37 0.08 -2.03
C ALA A 17 -0.41 1.16 -3.11
N LYS A 18 -1.10 0.91 -4.24
CA LYS A 18 -1.28 1.90 -5.31
C LYS A 18 -2.03 3.13 -4.82
N ARG A 19 -3.13 2.94 -4.09
CA ARG A 19 -3.91 4.06 -3.55
C ARG A 19 -3.11 4.88 -2.54
N LEU A 20 -2.45 4.23 -1.59
CA LEU A 20 -1.62 4.90 -0.59
C LEU A 20 -0.46 5.67 -1.22
N ARG A 21 0.18 5.12 -2.25
CA ARG A 21 1.22 5.85 -3.01
C ARG A 21 0.65 7.07 -3.74
N SER A 22 -0.55 6.95 -4.34
CA SER A 22 -1.28 8.07 -4.95
C SER A 22 -1.58 9.19 -3.94
N ASP A 23 -1.84 8.82 -2.69
CA ASP A 23 -2.13 9.76 -1.61
C ASP A 23 -0.84 10.36 -0.99
N GLY A 24 0.34 10.01 -1.52
CA GLY A 24 1.65 10.58 -1.13
C GLY A 24 2.40 9.80 -0.05
N PHE A 25 1.95 8.59 0.30
CA PHE A 25 2.64 7.75 1.27
C PHE A 25 3.75 6.93 0.62
N ALA A 26 4.89 6.83 1.31
CA ALA A 26 5.89 5.81 1.00
C ALA A 26 5.44 4.49 1.64
N VAL A 27 5.08 3.51 0.79
CA VAL A 27 4.58 2.20 1.21
C VAL A 27 5.67 1.15 0.99
N ASP A 28 6.06 0.50 2.08
CA ASP A 28 6.96 -0.66 2.12
C ASP A 28 6.16 -1.96 2.29
#